data_AF-A0AA96U034-F1
#
_entry.id   AF-A0AA96U034-F1
#
_cell.length_a   1.000
_cell.length_b   1.000
_cell.length_c   1.000
_cell.angle_alpha   90.00
_cell.angle_beta   90.00
_cell.angle_gamma   90.00
#
_symmetry.space_group_name_H-M   'P 1'
#
loop_
_entity.id
_entity.type
_entity.pdbx_description
1 polymer ?
#
loop_
_entity_poly.entity_id
_entity_poly.type
_entity_poly.pdbx_seq_one_letter_code
_entity_poly.pdbx_strand_id
1 'polypeptide(L)'
;MRLLLVVLLALPSLAMALPALQDTELYQRKTADCHDVDLATWHHPARAVLEKNQVKLERVQLCNQDHYPIFTGQVPYDPTGLTKSYFLSLYQELRKANGKWPYALVATSDDIVVYVSYPANDGIALDYERYEAP
;
A
#
# COMPACT_ATOMS: atom_id res chain seq x y z
N MET A 1 -53.11 29.61 18.12
CA MET A 1 -52.61 28.25 17.85
C MET A 1 -51.23 28.39 17.21
N ARG A 2 -50.19 28.51 18.03
CA ARG A 2 -48.79 28.70 17.62
C ARG A 2 -47.95 27.91 18.61
N LEU A 3 -47.21 26.93 18.11
CA LEU A 3 -45.76 26.83 18.33
C LEU A 3 -45.25 25.74 17.38
N LEU A 4 -44.58 26.16 16.31
CA LEU A 4 -43.71 25.28 15.54
C LEU A 4 -42.54 24.92 16.46
N LEU A 5 -42.38 23.63 16.79
CA LEU A 5 -41.17 23.12 17.40
C LEU A 5 -40.24 22.64 16.27
N VAL A 6 -39.29 23.50 15.88
CA VAL A 6 -38.19 23.10 15.00
C VAL A 6 -37.15 22.40 15.87
N VAL A 7 -37.12 21.07 15.84
CA VAL A 7 -36.05 20.27 16.44
C VAL A 7 -34.91 20.21 15.43
N LEU A 8 -33.89 21.04 15.64
CA LEU A 8 -32.64 21.01 14.89
C LEU A 8 -31.82 19.81 15.41
N LEU A 9 -31.90 18.66 14.73
CA LEU A 9 -31.07 17.49 15.00
C LEU A 9 -29.62 17.81 14.59
N ALA A 10 -28.77 18.13 15.56
CA ALA A 10 -27.33 18.12 15.38
C ALA A 10 -26.86 16.66 15.30
N LEU A 11 -26.72 16.14 14.07
CA LEU A 11 -26.05 14.87 13.82
C LEU A 11 -24.55 15.07 14.07
N PRO A 12 -23.92 14.38 15.04
CA PRO A 12 -22.47 14.39 15.12
C PRO A 12 -21.94 13.71 13.85
N SER A 13 -21.16 14.45 13.07
CA SER A 13 -20.40 13.88 11.97
C SER A 13 -19.40 12.89 12.56
N LEU A 14 -19.69 11.59 12.46
CA LEU A 14 -18.69 10.56 12.70
C LEU A 14 -17.67 10.66 11.57
N ALA A 15 -16.62 11.46 11.76
CA ALA A 15 -15.41 11.31 10.98
C ALA A 15 -14.85 9.93 11.33
N MET A 16 -14.97 8.99 10.39
CA MET A 16 -14.32 7.68 10.52
C MET A 16 -12.82 7.93 10.53
N ALA A 17 -12.16 7.71 11.66
CA ALA A 17 -10.71 7.73 11.74
C ALA A 17 -10.14 6.69 10.78
N LEU A 18 -9.03 7.00 10.12
CA LEU A 18 -8.31 6.01 9.33
C LEU A 18 -7.81 4.90 10.27
N PRO A 19 -7.78 3.64 9.81
CA PRO A 19 -7.23 2.56 10.63
C PRO A 19 -5.72 2.74 10.78
N ALA A 20 -5.16 2.33 11.92
CA ALA A 20 -3.72 2.14 12.02
C ALA A 20 -3.25 1.08 11.00
N LEU A 21 -1.98 1.13 10.58
CA LEU A 21 -1.46 0.26 9.53
C LEU A 21 -1.75 -1.24 9.80
N GLN A 22 -1.60 -1.72 11.03
CA GLN A 22 -1.87 -3.12 11.41
C GLN A 22 -3.35 -3.54 11.31
N ASP A 23 -4.27 -2.56 11.26
CA ASP A 23 -5.71 -2.78 11.20
C ASP A 23 -6.27 -2.63 9.77
N THR A 24 -5.39 -2.39 8.79
CA THR A 24 -5.73 -2.30 7.36
C THR A 24 -6.04 -3.67 6.74
N GLU A 25 -6.62 -3.68 5.52
CA GLU A 25 -6.82 -4.93 4.77
C GLU A 25 -5.52 -5.72 4.55
N LEU A 26 -4.38 -5.02 4.46
CA LEU A 26 -3.06 -5.61 4.24
C LEU A 26 -2.82 -6.73 5.26
N TYR A 27 -2.95 -6.41 6.54
CA TYR A 27 -2.67 -7.34 7.63
C TYR A 27 -3.90 -8.12 8.11
N GLN A 28 -5.10 -7.57 7.93
CA GLN A 28 -6.33 -8.25 8.38
C GLN A 28 -6.85 -9.30 7.40
N ARG A 29 -6.55 -9.17 6.10
CA ARG A 29 -7.17 -10.01 5.05
C ARG A 29 -6.21 -10.52 3.99
N LYS A 30 -5.25 -9.71 3.55
CA LYS A 30 -4.42 -10.03 2.38
C LYS A 30 -3.16 -10.81 2.71
N THR A 31 -2.71 -10.78 3.96
CA THR A 31 -1.46 -11.42 4.38
C THR A 31 -1.62 -12.30 5.61
N ALA A 32 -0.79 -13.33 5.67
CA ALA A 32 -0.57 -14.21 6.81
C ALA A 32 0.91 -14.63 6.83
N ASP A 33 1.38 -15.19 7.95
CA ASP A 33 2.73 -15.76 8.09
C ASP A 33 3.87 -14.79 7.71
N CYS A 34 3.68 -13.51 8.00
CA CYS A 34 4.65 -12.47 7.67
C CYS A 34 5.90 -12.56 8.55
N HIS A 35 7.06 -12.44 7.93
CA HIS A 35 8.33 -12.27 8.64
C HIS A 35 9.21 -11.21 7.96
N ASP A 36 10.06 -10.58 8.77
CA ASP A 36 11.02 -9.58 8.29
C ASP A 36 12.22 -10.23 7.60
N VAL A 37 12.69 -9.59 6.54
CA VAL A 37 14.01 -9.89 5.96
C VAL A 37 15.04 -8.88 6.43
N ASP A 38 16.28 -9.34 6.61
CA ASP A 38 17.39 -8.45 6.90
C ASP A 38 17.82 -7.71 5.63
N LEU A 39 17.52 -6.41 5.55
CA LEU A 39 17.89 -5.56 4.43
C LEU A 39 19.41 -5.43 4.22
N ALA A 40 20.27 -5.76 5.20
CA ALA A 40 21.71 -5.74 4.97
C ALA A 40 22.18 -6.91 4.11
N THR A 41 21.50 -8.06 4.21
CA THR A 41 21.92 -9.32 3.57
C THR A 41 20.94 -9.82 2.51
N TRP A 42 19.74 -9.25 2.45
CA TRP A 42 18.72 -9.65 1.48
C TRP A 42 19.03 -9.13 0.07
N HIS A 43 19.31 -10.08 -0.82
CA HIS A 43 19.59 -9.85 -2.24
C HIS A 43 18.42 -10.35 -3.08
N HIS A 44 17.65 -9.42 -3.67
CA HIS A 44 16.52 -9.76 -4.52
C HIS A 44 16.38 -8.77 -5.68
N PRO A 45 16.02 -9.19 -6.90
CA PRO A 45 15.91 -8.28 -8.04
C PRO A 45 14.92 -7.13 -7.82
N ALA A 46 13.84 -7.36 -7.07
CA ALA A 46 12.85 -6.32 -6.77
C ALA A 46 13.46 -5.14 -5.99
N ARG A 47 14.42 -5.41 -5.10
CA ARG A 47 15.14 -4.37 -4.35
C ARG A 47 15.87 -3.41 -5.28
N ALA A 48 16.63 -3.96 -6.23
CA ALA A 48 17.38 -3.15 -7.19
C ALA A 48 16.44 -2.26 -8.04
N VAL A 49 15.26 -2.76 -8.40
CA VAL A 49 14.24 -1.96 -9.10
C VAL A 49 13.73 -0.82 -8.23
N LEU A 50 13.39 -1.09 -6.97
CA LEU A 50 12.89 -0.07 -6.03
C LEU A 50 13.92 1.04 -5.81
N GLU A 51 15.17 0.67 -5.51
CA GLU A 51 16.27 1.61 -5.28
C GLU A 51 16.61 2.43 -6.53
N LYS A 52 16.68 1.79 -7.72
CA LYS A 52 16.87 2.49 -9.01
C LYS A 52 15.80 3.54 -9.26
N ASN A 53 14.57 3.27 -8.82
CA ASN A 53 13.46 4.20 -8.94
C ASN A 53 13.35 5.16 -7.74
N GLN A 54 14.36 5.26 -6.87
CA GLN A 54 14.40 6.19 -5.74
C GLN A 54 13.38 5.87 -4.62
N VAL A 55 12.88 4.63 -4.57
CA VAL A 55 12.15 4.16 -3.39
C VAL A 55 13.16 3.82 -2.30
N LYS A 56 13.06 4.51 -1.17
CA LYS A 56 13.91 4.26 0.00
C LYS A 56 13.26 3.20 0.87
N LEU A 57 13.72 1.95 0.74
CA LEU A 57 13.23 0.85 1.57
C LEU A 57 13.62 1.02 3.04
N GLU A 58 12.61 0.93 3.90
CA GLU A 58 12.74 0.99 5.36
C GLU A 58 12.55 -0.40 5.97
N ARG A 59 11.64 -1.20 5.40
CA ARG A 59 11.35 -2.57 5.85
C ARG A 59 10.84 -3.41 4.69
N VAL A 60 11.18 -4.69 4.70
CA VAL A 60 10.57 -5.67 3.80
C VAL A 60 10.09 -6.85 4.64
N GLN A 61 8.84 -7.23 4.42
CA GLN A 61 8.27 -8.46 4.97
C GLN A 61 7.92 -9.41 3.84
N LEU A 62 8.13 -10.70 4.07
CA LEU A 62 7.65 -11.77 3.21
C LEU A 62 6.48 -12.45 3.91
N CYS A 63 5.33 -12.45 3.25
CA CYS A 63 4.09 -13.05 3.74
C CYS A 63 3.58 -14.10 2.77
N ASN A 64 2.57 -14.86 3.18
CA ASN A 64 1.89 -15.88 2.38
C ASN A 64 2.87 -16.90 1.79
N GLN A 65 3.68 -17.54 2.65
CA GLN A 65 4.73 -18.48 2.24
C GLN A 65 5.73 -17.86 1.25
N ASP A 66 6.15 -16.63 1.55
CA ASP A 66 7.14 -15.84 0.80
C ASP A 66 6.69 -15.35 -0.59
N HIS A 67 5.41 -15.53 -0.93
CA HIS A 67 4.85 -15.16 -2.22
C HIS A 67 3.99 -13.88 -2.19
N TYR A 68 4.12 -13.09 -1.12
CA TYR A 68 3.53 -11.77 -1.02
C TYR A 68 4.49 -10.83 -0.26
N PRO A 69 5.42 -10.16 -0.95
CA PRO A 69 6.26 -9.19 -0.29
C PRO A 69 5.50 -7.91 0.06
N ILE A 70 5.81 -7.34 1.20
CA ILE A 70 5.42 -6.00 1.60
C ILE A 70 6.67 -5.14 1.56
N PHE A 71 6.72 -4.18 0.64
CA PHE A 71 7.79 -3.19 0.55
C PHE A 71 7.35 -1.94 1.30
N THR A 72 7.98 -1.62 2.41
CA THR A 72 7.66 -0.42 3.20
C THR A 72 8.77 0.60 3.04
N GLY A 73 8.42 1.84 2.72
CA GLY A 73 9.40 2.91 2.61
C GLY A 73 8.87 4.19 1.98
N GLN A 74 9.80 5.11 1.73
CA GLN A 74 9.50 6.43 1.16
C GLN A 74 9.49 6.35 -0.36
N VAL A 75 8.46 6.90 -0.99
CA VAL A 75 8.32 6.98 -2.45
C VAL A 75 8.54 8.43 -2.92
N PRO A 76 9.08 8.66 -4.13
CA PRO A 76 9.42 10.02 -4.57
C PRO A 76 8.22 10.87 -4.97
N TYR A 77 7.03 10.28 -5.17
CA TYR A 77 5.81 10.94 -5.62
C TYR A 77 4.56 10.28 -5.02
N ASP A 78 3.44 11.00 -4.99
CA ASP A 78 2.13 10.44 -4.59
C ASP A 78 1.70 9.32 -5.56
N PRO A 79 1.52 8.06 -5.09
CA PRO A 79 1.14 6.93 -5.93
C PRO A 79 -0.31 6.99 -6.46
N THR A 80 -1.16 7.84 -5.88
CA THR A 80 -2.56 8.05 -6.31
C THR A 80 -2.74 9.23 -7.27
N GLY A 81 -1.70 10.05 -7.42
CA GLY A 81 -1.75 11.34 -8.09
C GLY A 81 -1.54 11.33 -9.61
N LEU A 82 -1.04 12.46 -10.13
CA LEU A 82 -0.82 12.70 -11.57
C LEU A 82 0.41 11.98 -12.15
N THR A 83 1.25 11.39 -11.31
CA THR A 83 2.52 10.71 -11.66
C THR A 83 2.31 9.26 -12.12
N LYS A 84 1.15 8.96 -12.70
CA LYS A 84 0.76 7.61 -13.14
C LYS A 84 1.76 6.95 -14.09
N SER A 85 2.39 7.72 -14.98
CA SER A 85 3.38 7.20 -15.94
C SER A 85 4.63 6.67 -15.25
N TYR A 86 5.12 7.38 -14.23
CA TYR A 86 6.26 6.95 -13.41
C TYR A 86 5.94 5.62 -12.70
N PHE A 87 4.80 5.57 -12.00
CA PHE A 87 4.41 4.38 -11.25
C PHE A 87 4.08 3.19 -12.14
N LEU A 88 3.48 3.40 -13.31
CA LEU A 88 3.22 2.31 -14.25
C LEU A 88 4.52 1.63 -14.71
N SER A 89 5.56 2.40 -15.05
CA SER A 89 6.86 1.84 -15.41
C SER A 89 7.51 1.10 -14.25
N LEU A 90 7.45 1.65 -13.03
CA LEU A 90 7.92 0.99 -11.82
C LEU A 90 7.21 -0.37 -11.60
N TYR A 91 5.88 -0.41 -11.70
CA TYR A 91 5.10 -1.64 -11.50
C TYR A 91 5.38 -2.70 -12.56
N GLN A 92 5.68 -2.29 -13.80
CA GLN A 92 6.11 -3.20 -14.88
C GLN A 92 7.50 -3.80 -14.62
N GLU A 93 8.47 -2.99 -14.18
CA GLU A 93 9.81 -3.48 -13.81
C GLU A 93 9.73 -4.43 -12.62
N LEU A 94 8.96 -4.06 -11.58
CA LEU A 94 8.72 -4.89 -10.40
C LEU A 94 8.03 -6.19 -10.74
N ARG A 95 7.06 -6.20 -11.67
CA ARG A 95 6.41 -7.43 -12.12
C ARG A 95 7.41 -8.48 -12.58
N LYS A 96 8.41 -8.07 -13.38
CA LYS A 96 9.45 -8.96 -13.88
C LYS A 96 10.41 -9.38 -12.77
N ALA A 97 10.84 -8.42 -11.95
CA ALA A 97 11.83 -8.63 -10.90
C ALA A 97 11.29 -9.42 -9.69
N ASN A 98 9.97 -9.38 -9.46
CA ASN A 98 9.26 -10.05 -8.38
C ASN A 98 8.58 -11.36 -8.80
N GLY A 99 8.92 -11.91 -9.98
CA GLY A 99 8.38 -13.19 -10.44
C GLY A 99 6.87 -13.20 -10.70
N LYS A 100 6.25 -12.04 -10.96
CA LYS A 100 4.79 -11.87 -11.12
C LYS A 100 3.97 -12.24 -9.86
N TRP A 101 4.58 -12.22 -8.68
CA TRP A 101 3.83 -12.32 -7.43
C TRP A 101 3.17 -10.99 -7.07
N PRO A 102 1.91 -10.99 -6.57
CA PRO A 102 1.29 -9.79 -6.03
C PRO A 102 2.06 -9.30 -4.80
N TYR A 103 1.98 -8.01 -4.54
CA TYR A 103 2.69 -7.39 -3.42
C TYR A 103 1.96 -6.14 -2.94
N ALA A 104 2.41 -5.61 -1.80
CA ALA A 104 2.01 -4.31 -1.31
C ALA A 104 3.22 -3.36 -1.23
N LEU A 105 3.01 -2.09 -1.60
CA LEU A 105 3.94 -1.00 -1.35
C LEU A 105 3.33 -0.07 -0.30
N VAL A 106 3.89 -0.05 0.90
CA VAL A 106 3.50 0.86 1.97
C VAL A 106 4.33 2.13 1.82
N ALA A 107 3.72 3.16 1.26
CA ALA A 107 4.31 4.48 1.09
C ALA A 107 4.19 5.26 2.40
N THR A 108 5.28 5.32 3.17
CA THR A 108 5.33 6.02 4.48
C THR A 108 5.36 7.54 4.35
N SER A 109 5.60 8.06 3.14
CA SER A 109 5.55 9.49 2.84
C SER A 109 4.12 10.04 2.70
N ASP A 110 3.15 9.17 2.41
CA ASP A 110 1.79 9.56 2.01
C ASP A 110 0.69 8.81 2.79
N ASP A 111 1.09 7.95 3.73
CA ASP A 111 0.23 7.10 4.56
C ASP A 111 -0.74 6.24 3.73
N ILE A 112 -0.21 5.64 2.65
CA ILE A 112 -0.97 4.83 1.69
C ILE A 112 -0.32 3.46 1.52
N VAL A 113 -1.15 2.42 1.52
CA VAL A 113 -0.82 1.10 0.99
C VAL A 113 -1.28 1.02 -0.46
N VAL A 114 -0.37 0.66 -1.35
CA VAL A 114 -0.67 0.33 -2.74
C VAL A 114 -0.65 -1.18 -2.91
N TYR A 115 -1.79 -1.77 -3.22
CA TYR A 115 -1.91 -3.17 -3.55
C TYR A 115 -1.70 -3.38 -5.05
N VAL A 116 -0.71 -4.19 -5.42
CA VAL A 116 -0.38 -4.48 -6.81
C VAL A 116 -0.61 -5.96 -7.09
N SER A 117 -1.40 -6.26 -8.12
CA SER A 117 -1.70 -7.63 -8.54
C SER A 117 -1.75 -7.77 -10.06
N TYR A 118 -1.70 -9.02 -10.53
CA TYR A 118 -1.60 -9.36 -11.95
C TYR A 118 -2.73 -10.31 -12.36
N PRO A 119 -3.89 -9.78 -12.81
CA PRO A 119 -5.01 -10.58 -13.29
C PRO A 119 -4.65 -11.43 -14.53
N ALA A 120 -5.51 -12.40 -14.85
CA ALA A 120 -5.29 -13.36 -15.93
C ALA A 120 -5.15 -12.75 -17.34
N ASN A 121 -5.67 -11.53 -17.56
CA ASN A 121 -5.50 -10.78 -18.80
C ASN A 121 -4.12 -10.11 -18.94
N ASP A 122 -3.19 -10.41 -18.03
CA ASP A 122 -1.83 -9.91 -18.01
C ASP A 122 -1.69 -8.40 -17.73
N GLY A 123 -2.76 -7.76 -17.26
CA GLY A 123 -2.75 -6.36 -16.81
C GLY A 123 -2.07 -6.17 -15.45
N ILE A 124 -1.98 -4.90 -15.03
CA ILE A 124 -1.60 -4.51 -13.68
C ILE A 124 -2.86 -3.95 -13.02
N ALA A 125 -3.30 -4.57 -11.93
CA ALA A 125 -4.42 -4.08 -11.12
C ALA A 125 -3.86 -3.43 -9.86
N LEU A 126 -4.40 -2.25 -9.55
CA LEU A 126 -4.00 -1.41 -8.43
C LEU A 126 -5.21 -1.16 -7.54
N ASP A 127 -5.00 -1.23 -6.24
CA ASP A 127 -5.94 -0.79 -5.22
C ASP A 127 -5.18 -0.02 -4.13
N TYR A 128 -5.88 0.84 -3.39
CA TYR A 128 -5.26 1.77 -2.46
C TYR A 128 -6.02 1.82 -1.14
N GLU A 129 -5.27 1.85 -0.05
CA GLU A 129 -5.84 2.02 1.29
C GLU A 129 -5.01 3.04 2.07
N ARG A 130 -5.69 4.06 2.61
CA ARG A 130 -5.07 5.03 3.51
C ARG A 130 -5.07 4.48 4.93
N TYR A 131 -4.01 4.75 5.67
CA TYR A 131 -3.89 4.42 7.08
C TYR A 131 -3.55 5.67 7.91
N GLU A 132 -3.75 5.59 9.22
CA GLU A 132 -3.32 6.61 10.15
C GLU A 132 -1.81 6.45 10.42
N ALA A 133 -1.05 7.52 10.18
CA ALA A 133 0.37 7.58 10.53
C ALA A 133 0.57 7.29 12.03
N PRO A 134 1.63 6.55 12.42
CA PRO A 134 1.93 6.24 13.81
C PRO A 134 2.17 7.46 14.71
#